data_AF-A0A937QME4-F1
#
_entry.id   AF-A0A937QME4-F1
#
_cell.length_a   1.000
_cell.length_b   1.000
_cell.length_c   1.000
_cell.angle_alpha   90.00
_cell.angle_beta   90.00
_cell.angle_gamma   90.00
#
_symmetry.space_group_name_H-M   'P 1'
#
loop_
_entity.id
_entity.type
_entity.pdbx_description
1 polymer ?
#
loop_
_entity_poly.entity_id
_entity_poly.type
_entity_poly.pdbx_seq_one_letter_code
_entity_poly.pdbx_strand_id
1 'polypeptide(L)' 'GLKVSCVEEIAYHMGYIDASQLEELAKPLIKNGYGQYLMDILKHEGQ' A
#
# COMPACT_ATOMS: atom_id res chain seq x y z
N GLY A 1 12.56 -13.14 9.73
CA GLY A 1 12.99 -11.72 9.72
C GLY A 1 11.73 -10.89 9.69
N LEU A 2 11.49 -10.11 10.74
CA LEU A 2 10.33 -9.21 10.84
C LEU A 2 10.41 -8.20 9.69
N LYS A 3 9.49 -8.30 8.72
CA LYS A 3 9.32 -7.27 7.69
C LYS A 3 8.82 -6.02 8.41
N VAL A 4 9.76 -5.14 8.70
CA VAL A 4 9.56 -3.89 9.42
C VAL A 4 8.50 -3.05 8.71
N SER A 5 7.44 -2.73 9.45
CA SER A 5 6.56 -1.56 9.32
C SER A 5 6.24 -1.10 7.89
N CYS A 6 5.24 -1.73 7.26
CA CYS A 6 4.51 -1.13 6.16
C CYS A 6 3.69 0.04 6.71
N VAL A 7 4.34 1.19 6.89
CA VAL A 7 3.71 2.43 7.35
C VAL A 7 2.63 2.89 6.38
N GLU A 8 2.74 2.54 5.10
CA GLU A 8 1.74 2.84 4.07
C GLU A 8 0.43 2.07 4.28
N GLU A 9 0.51 0.77 4.60
CA GLU A 9 -0.67 -0.05 4.94
C GLU A 9 -1.36 0.51 6.20
N ILE A 10 -0.57 0.79 7.24
CA ILE A 10 -1.11 1.37 8.48
C ILE A 10 -1.73 2.74 8.21
N ALA A 11 -1.09 3.58 7.39
CA ALA A 11 -1.60 4.89 7.05
C ALA A 11 -2.91 4.82 6.27
N TYR A 12 -3.05 3.85 5.36
CA TYR A 12 -4.28 3.60 4.63
C TYR A 12 -5.39 3.11 5.56
N HIS A 13 -5.13 2.12 6.41
CA HIS A 13 -6.09 1.61 7.39
C HIS A 13 -6.49 2.64 8.46
N MET A 14 -5.58 3.54 8.83
CA MET A 14 -5.87 4.64 9.76
C MET A 14 -6.57 5.83 9.08
N GLY A 15 -6.76 5.80 7.75
CA GLY A 15 -7.37 6.90 6.99
C GLY A 15 -6.50 8.15 6.89
N TYR A 16 -5.19 8.03 7.13
CA TYR A 16 -4.23 9.12 6.92
C TYR A 16 -3.96 9.38 5.44
N ILE A 17 -4.04 8.32 4.61
CA ILE A 17 -3.88 8.39 3.16
C ILE A 17 -5.05 7.69 2.48
N ASP A 18 -5.48 8.23 1.34
CA ASP A 18 -6.52 7.65 0.50
C ASP A 18 -5.96 6.57 -0.43
N ALA A 19 -6.85 5.73 -0.99
CA ALA A 19 -6.50 4.73 -1.99
C ALA A 19 -5.67 5.32 -3.14
N SER A 20 -6.00 6.55 -3.56
CA SER A 20 -5.27 7.27 -4.61
C SER A 20 -3.83 7.58 -4.21
N GLN A 21 -3.61 8.02 -2.96
CA GLN A 21 -2.28 8.32 -2.44
C GLN A 21 -1.45 7.04 -2.24
N LEU A 22 -2.08 5.97 -1.76
CA LEU A 22 -1.41 4.67 -1.66
C LEU A 22 -1.01 4.16 -3.05
N GLU A 23 -1.84 4.36 -4.08
CA GLU A 23 -1.54 3.98 -5.47
C GLU A 23 -0.33 4.75 -6.02
N GLU A 24 -0.25 6.05 -5.74
CA GLU A 24 0.90 6.89 -6.14
C GLU A 24 2.20 6.47 -5.45
N LEU A 25 2.14 6.10 -4.17
CA LEU A 25 3.27 5.57 -3.42
C LEU A 25 3.66 4.16 -3.91
N ALA A 26 2.67 3.35 -4.28
CA ALA A 26 2.89 1.99 -4.76
C ALA A 26 3.51 1.96 -6.17
N LYS A 27 3.14 2.88 -7.08
CA LYS A 27 3.67 2.97 -8.46
C LYS A 27 5.20 2.83 -8.59
N PRO A 28 6.04 3.62 -7.89
CA PRO A 28 7.49 3.46 -7.94
C PRO A 28 7.99 2.16 -7.30
N LEU A 29 7.22 1.61 -6.35
CA LEU A 29 7.56 0.40 -5.59
C LEU A 29 7.12 -0.90 -6.29
N ILE A 30 6.32 -0.82 -7.37
CA ILE A 30 5.87 -1.98 -8.15
C ILE A 30 7.06 -2.83 -8.63
N LYS A 31 8.18 -2.18 -8.99
CA LYS A 31 9.39 -2.86 -9.46
C LYS A 31 10.03 -3.80 -8.41
N ASN A 32 9.77 -3.57 -7.13
CA ASN A 32 10.36 -4.35 -6.03
C ASN A 32 9.37 -5.37 -5.43
N GLY A 33 8.23 -5.62 -6.07
CA GLY A 33 7.18 -6.55 -5.59
C GLY A 33 6.35 -6.00 -4.42
N TYR A 34 6.91 -5.10 -3.61
CA TYR A 34 6.19 -4.46 -2.52
C TYR A 34 5.05 -3.55 -3.02
N GLY A 35 5.27 -2.79 -4.10
CA GLY A 35 4.19 -2.00 -4.69
C GLY A 35 3.08 -2.86 -5.29
N GLN A 36 3.36 -4.09 -5.72
CA GLN A 36 2.30 -5.02 -6.13
C GLN A 36 1.43 -5.43 -4.95
N TYR A 37 2.02 -5.65 -3.77
CA TYR A 37 1.29 -5.95 -2.55
C TYR A 37 0.38 -4.79 -2.12
N LEU A 38 0.90 -3.56 -2.13
CA LEU A 38 0.09 -2.36 -1.84
C LEU A 38 -1.08 -2.20 -2.84
N MET A 39 -0.83 -2.43 -4.13
CA MET A 39 -1.89 -2.43 -5.15
C MET A 39 -2.95 -3.51 -4.93
N ASP A 40 -2.54 -4.68 -4.43
CA ASP A 40 -3.45 -5.79 -4.13
C ASP A 40 -4.38 -5.43 -2.97
N ILE A 41 -3.84 -4.83 -1.90
CA ILE A 41 -4.64 -4.32 -0.78
C ILE A 41 -5.72 -3.34 -1.27
N LEU A 42 -5.37 -2.40 -2.16
CA LEU A 42 -6.33 -1.44 -2.73
C LEU A 42 -7.43 -2.11 -3.56
N LYS A 43 -7.09 -3.18 -4.28
CA LYS A 43 -8.07 -3.93 -5.07
C LYS A 43 -9.03 -4.74 -4.22
N HIS A 44 -8.58 -5.20 -3.05
CA HIS A 44 -9.36 -6.07 -2.16
C HIS A 44 -10.24 -5.30 -1.16
N GLU A 45 -9.85 -4.09 -0.72
CA GLU A 45 -10.64 -3.26 0.22
C GLU A 45 -11.81 -2.50 -0.43
N GLY A 46 -11.81 -2.34 -1.75
CA GLY A 46 -12.85 -1.60 -2.49
C GLY A 46 -14.12 -2.37 -2.87
N GLN A 47 -14.35 -3.58 -2.31
CA GLN A 47 -15.48 -4.46 -2.65
C GLN A 47 -16.59 -4.50 -1.62
#